data_AF-A0A5R2MZW3-F1
#
_entry.id   AF-A0A5R2MZW3-F1
#
_cell.length_a   1.000
_cell.length_b   1.000
_cell.length_c   1.000
_cell.angle_alpha   90.00
_cell.angle_beta   90.00
_cell.angle_gamma   90.00
#
_symmetry.space_group_name_H-M   'P 1'
#
loop_
_entity.id
_entity.type
_entity.pdbx_description
1 polymer ?
#
loop_
_entity_poly.entity_id
_entity_poly.type
_entity_poly.pdbx_seq_one_letter_code
_entity_poly.pdbx_strand_id
1 'polypeptide(L)'
;SLSASGTVGINPAQGFPADLSIKLTDGRYTDGRVVTANLGGDLTIKGPLTSAPAIAGTVNLAKTVITVPDKLPGSLSALDVKHKNAPGPVKAQDKALRPATTSGKSGGSGLALDVTVNAPNQIFIQGRGV
;
A
#
# COMPACT_ATOMS: atom_id res chain seq x y z
N SER A 1 7.66 -16.56 6.27
CA SER A 1 7.24 -17.29 5.05
C SER A 1 5.83 -16.86 4.64
N LEU A 2 5.55 -16.93 3.34
CA LEU A 2 4.24 -16.64 2.75
C LEU A 2 3.84 -17.83 1.89
N SER A 3 2.63 -18.33 2.09
CA SER A 3 2.04 -19.40 1.27
C SER A 3 0.64 -19.03 0.86
N ALA A 4 0.25 -19.37 -0.36
CA ALA A 4 -1.11 -19.22 -0.85
C ALA A 4 -1.56 -20.51 -1.53
N SER A 5 -2.82 -20.89 -1.33
CA SER A 5 -3.46 -22.06 -1.94
C SER A 5 -4.91 -21.74 -2.26
N GLY A 6 -5.51 -22.46 -3.20
CA GLY A 6 -6.91 -22.26 -3.55
C GLY A 6 -7.21 -22.52 -5.01
N THR A 7 -8.35 -22.01 -5.48
CA THR A 7 -8.82 -22.21 -6.85
C THR A 7 -9.08 -20.87 -7.54
N VAL A 8 -8.86 -20.86 -8.85
CA VAL A 8 -9.19 -19.73 -9.72
C VAL A 8 -9.96 -20.29 -10.91
N GLY A 9 -11.20 -19.82 -11.09
CA GLY A 9 -12.02 -20.12 -12.24
C GLY A 9 -11.53 -19.35 -13.46
N ILE A 10 -11.25 -20.07 -14.55
CA ILE A 10 -10.84 -19.47 -15.84
C ILE A 10 -12.10 -19.06 -16.61
N ASN A 11 -12.85 -18.11 -16.06
CA ASN A 11 -14.04 -17.55 -16.71
C ASN A 11 -13.92 -16.02 -16.81
N PRO A 12 -13.47 -15.49 -17.97
CA PRO A 12 -13.34 -14.06 -18.18
C PRO A 12 -14.68 -13.31 -18.04
N ALA A 13 -15.80 -13.94 -18.42
CA ALA A 13 -17.14 -13.33 -18.33
C ALA A 13 -17.60 -13.17 -16.87
N GLN A 14 -17.06 -13.95 -15.94
CA GLN A 14 -17.30 -13.85 -14.50
C GLN A 14 -16.17 -13.15 -13.74
N GLY A 15 -15.22 -12.54 -14.45
CA GLY A 15 -14.13 -11.79 -13.84
C GLY A 15 -13.14 -12.64 -13.02
N PHE A 16 -12.93 -13.90 -13.44
CA PHE A 16 -12.07 -14.88 -12.76
C PHE A 16 -12.44 -15.10 -11.29
N PRO A 17 -13.54 -15.82 -11.01
CA PRO A 17 -13.94 -16.10 -9.64
C PRO A 17 -12.85 -16.93 -8.94
N ALA A 18 -12.37 -16.46 -7.81
CA ALA A 18 -11.34 -17.13 -7.03
C ALA A 18 -11.79 -17.41 -5.60
N ASP A 19 -11.22 -18.44 -5.01
CA ASP A 19 -11.22 -18.70 -3.57
C ASP A 19 -9.80 -19.09 -3.17
N LEU A 20 -9.07 -18.10 -2.63
CA LEU A 20 -7.67 -18.23 -2.25
C LEU A 20 -7.55 -18.09 -0.74
N SER A 21 -6.77 -18.98 -0.13
CA SER A 21 -6.32 -18.92 1.24
C SER A 21 -4.85 -18.54 1.26
N ILE A 22 -4.52 -17.49 1.99
CA ILE A 22 -3.17 -16.95 2.14
C ILE A 22 -2.79 -17.06 3.60
N LYS A 23 -1.66 -17.72 3.86
CA LYS A 23 -1.08 -17.85 5.18
C LYS A 23 0.28 -17.17 5.22
N LEU A 24 0.42 -16.26 6.18
CA LEU A 24 1.65 -15.55 6.46
C LEU A 24 2.16 -15.95 7.84
N THR A 25 3.39 -16.45 7.88
CA THR A 25 4.08 -16.82 9.13
C THR A 25 5.34 -15.99 9.26
N ASP A 26 5.45 -15.17 10.30
CA ASP A 26 6.63 -14.32 10.55
C ASP A 26 7.09 -13.53 9.31
N GLY A 27 6.13 -12.81 8.71
CA GLY A 27 6.39 -11.88 7.62
C GLY A 27 7.01 -10.60 8.15
N ARG A 28 8.16 -10.20 7.61
CA ARG A 28 8.80 -8.93 7.94
C ARG A 28 8.54 -7.93 6.82
N TYR A 29 7.85 -6.85 7.15
CA TYR A 29 7.68 -5.70 6.27
C TYR A 29 8.60 -4.56 6.73
N THR A 30 9.32 -3.96 5.80
CA THR A 30 10.09 -2.73 6.05
C THR A 30 10.02 -1.82 4.82
N ASP A 31 9.68 -0.55 5.03
CA ASP A 31 9.73 0.47 3.95
C ASP A 31 11.13 1.13 3.86
N GLY A 32 12.07 0.75 4.74
CA GLY A 32 13.43 1.29 4.80
C GLY A 32 13.55 2.69 5.40
N ARG A 33 12.45 3.35 5.79
CA ARG A 33 12.45 4.73 6.29
C ARG A 33 11.59 4.95 7.54
N VAL A 34 10.40 4.37 7.58
CA VAL A 34 9.34 4.78 8.55
C VAL A 34 8.74 3.59 9.31
N VAL A 35 8.61 2.43 8.68
CA VAL A 35 7.87 1.31 9.29
C VAL A 35 8.66 0.03 9.19
N THR A 36 8.83 -0.66 10.32
CA THR A 36 9.28 -2.04 10.39
C THR A 36 8.28 -2.84 11.21
N ALA A 37 7.62 -3.83 10.58
CA ALA A 37 6.61 -4.66 11.22
C ALA A 37 6.90 -6.13 10.99
N ASN A 38 6.83 -6.92 12.06
CA ASN A 38 6.69 -8.37 11.99
C ASN A 38 5.22 -8.71 12.12
N LEU A 39 4.66 -9.40 11.12
CA LEU A 39 3.26 -9.76 11.05
C LEU A 39 3.07 -11.21 10.61
N GLY A 40 2.04 -11.84 11.15
CA GLY A 40 1.57 -13.16 10.74
C GLY A 40 0.06 -13.17 10.71
N GLY A 41 -0.56 -14.01 9.89
CA GLY A 41 -2.00 -14.03 9.76
C GLY A 41 -2.50 -14.89 8.63
N ASP A 42 -3.81 -15.09 8.64
CA ASP A 42 -4.54 -15.87 7.66
C ASP A 42 -5.54 -14.93 6.97
N LEU A 43 -5.44 -14.86 5.65
CA LEU A 43 -6.26 -14.03 4.78
C LEU A 43 -6.92 -14.90 3.72
N THR A 44 -8.12 -14.53 3.31
CA THR A 44 -8.85 -15.18 2.22
C THR A 44 -9.20 -14.16 1.16
N ILE A 45 -9.13 -14.54 -0.10
CA ILE A 45 -9.57 -13.74 -1.25
C ILE A 45 -10.69 -14.49 -1.94
N LYS A 46 -11.88 -13.90 -1.99
CA LYS A 46 -13.06 -14.51 -2.61
C LYS A 46 -13.68 -13.59 -3.67
N GLY A 47 -14.23 -14.21 -4.71
CA GLY A 47 -15.01 -13.52 -5.73
C GLY A 47 -14.19 -13.14 -6.98
N PRO A 48 -14.73 -12.23 -7.81
CA PRO A 48 -14.14 -11.91 -9.11
C PRO A 48 -12.88 -11.05 -8.97
N LEU A 49 -11.72 -11.61 -9.31
CA LEU A 49 -10.41 -10.97 -9.16
C LEU A 49 -10.26 -9.67 -9.97
N THR A 50 -10.99 -9.51 -11.08
CA THR A 50 -10.84 -8.35 -11.97
C THR A 50 -11.84 -7.23 -11.72
N SER A 51 -12.87 -7.42 -10.89
CA SER A 51 -13.92 -6.40 -10.68
C SER A 51 -14.08 -5.92 -9.24
N ALA A 52 -14.13 -6.84 -8.27
CA ALA A 52 -14.22 -6.52 -6.84
C ALA A 52 -13.99 -7.77 -5.99
N PRO A 53 -12.74 -8.25 -5.84
CA PRO A 53 -12.48 -9.35 -4.93
C PRO A 53 -12.64 -8.89 -3.48
N ALA A 54 -13.20 -9.75 -2.65
CA ALA A 54 -13.30 -9.55 -1.21
C ALA A 54 -12.09 -10.20 -0.53
N ILE A 55 -11.32 -9.40 0.19
CA ILE A 55 -10.23 -9.85 1.05
C ILE A 55 -10.74 -9.84 2.49
N ALA A 56 -10.77 -11.00 3.12
CA ALA A 56 -11.23 -11.14 4.50
C ALA A 56 -10.25 -11.97 5.34
N GLY A 57 -10.03 -11.60 6.59
CA GLY A 57 -9.22 -12.39 7.52
C GLY A 57 -8.61 -11.59 8.66
N THR A 58 -7.63 -12.19 9.33
CA THR A 58 -6.98 -11.60 10.51
C THR A 58 -5.48 -11.52 10.31
N VAL A 59 -4.93 -10.34 10.60
CA VAL A 59 -3.49 -10.09 10.65
C VAL A 59 -3.09 -9.75 12.08
N ASN A 60 -2.16 -10.52 12.62
CA ASN A 60 -1.59 -10.33 13.95
C ASN A 60 -0.19 -9.72 13.82
N LEU A 61 -0.01 -8.54 14.41
CA LEU A 61 1.25 -7.81 14.44
C LEU A 61 2.00 -8.22 15.71
N ALA A 62 3.20 -8.75 15.52
CA ALA A 62 4.05 -9.25 16.60
C ALA A 62 4.99 -8.17 17.15
N LYS A 63 5.71 -7.44 16.30
CA LYS A 63 6.50 -6.29 16.74
C LYS A 63 6.46 -5.26 15.63
N THR A 64 5.91 -4.10 15.94
CA THR A 64 5.83 -2.99 14.99
C THR A 64 6.54 -1.79 15.57
N VAL A 65 7.58 -1.35 14.87
CA VAL A 65 8.31 -0.12 15.16
C VAL A 65 7.95 0.87 14.08
N ILE A 66 7.28 1.95 14.49
CA ILE A 66 7.01 3.10 13.64
C ILE A 66 8.02 4.17 14.02
N THR A 67 8.98 4.40 13.13
CA THR A 67 9.94 5.48 13.25
C THR A 67 9.32 6.72 12.67
N VAL A 68 9.17 7.78 13.46
CA VAL A 68 8.77 9.10 12.95
C VAL A 68 10.05 9.86 12.61
N PRO A 69 10.43 9.97 11.33
CA PRO A 69 11.61 10.76 10.98
C PRO A 69 11.29 12.25 11.17
N ASP A 70 12.22 13.00 11.80
CA ASP A 70 12.10 14.45 11.97
C ASP A 70 12.01 15.23 10.65
N LYS A 71 12.40 14.59 9.55
CA LYS A 71 12.17 15.04 8.18
C LYS A 71 11.77 13.84 7.34
N LEU A 72 10.65 13.93 6.62
CA LEU A 72 10.48 13.14 5.39
C LEU A 72 11.80 13.29 4.61
N PRO A 73 12.42 12.23 4.05
CA PRO A 73 13.44 12.45 3.04
C PRO A 73 12.79 13.42 2.07
N GLY A 74 13.42 14.57 1.87
CA GLY A 74 12.86 15.57 0.98
C GLY A 74 12.69 14.89 -0.37
N SER A 75 11.47 14.42 -0.67
CA SER A 75 10.97 14.62 -2.02
C SER A 75 11.22 16.10 -2.19
N LEU A 76 12.15 16.44 -3.10
CA LEU A 76 12.37 17.78 -3.59
C LEU A 76 11.04 18.50 -3.41
N SER A 77 10.94 19.33 -2.37
CA SER A 77 9.76 20.14 -2.19
C SER A 77 9.90 21.02 -3.40
N ALA A 78 9.20 20.65 -4.48
CA ALA A 78 9.10 21.47 -5.66
C ALA A 78 8.44 22.70 -5.08
N LEU A 79 9.29 23.65 -4.70
CA LEU A 79 8.91 24.96 -4.25
C LEU A 79 7.90 25.39 -5.31
N ASP A 80 6.66 25.65 -4.90
CA ASP A 80 5.59 26.06 -5.81
C ASP A 80 5.95 27.46 -6.32
N VAL A 81 6.95 27.53 -7.20
CA VAL A 81 7.40 28.74 -7.85
C VAL A 81 6.43 28.99 -8.97
N LYS A 82 5.36 29.70 -8.64
CA LYS A 82 4.48 30.30 -9.63
C LYS A 82 5.25 31.38 -10.38
N HIS A 83 5.85 30.99 -11.50
CA HIS A 83 6.46 31.92 -12.44
C HIS A 83 5.36 32.72 -13.17
N LYS A 84 5.06 33.94 -12.73
CA LYS A 84 4.36 34.92 -13.57
C LYS A 84 5.31 35.36 -14.68
N ASN A 85 5.01 34.96 -15.93
CA ASN A 85 5.77 35.21 -17.18
C ASN A 85 7.09 34.41 -17.37
N ALA A 86 7.02 33.08 -17.29
CA ALA A 86 8.13 32.21 -17.73
C ALA A 86 8.27 32.15 -19.29
N PRO A 87 9.47 32.41 -19.86
CA PRO A 87 9.77 32.20 -21.29
C PRO A 87 9.65 30.72 -21.71
N GLY A 88 9.40 30.48 -23.01
CA GLY A 88 9.12 29.17 -23.62
C GLY A 88 9.92 27.95 -23.13
N PRO A 89 11.26 28.02 -22.98
CA PRO A 89 12.06 26.87 -22.51
C PRO A 89 11.75 26.46 -21.05
N VAL A 90 11.32 27.39 -20.19
CA VAL A 90 10.97 27.11 -18.79
C VAL A 90 9.61 26.42 -18.69
N LYS A 91 8.65 26.72 -19.58
CA LYS A 91 7.37 25.99 -19.65
C LYS A 91 7.55 24.53 -20.08
N ALA A 92 8.49 24.26 -20.98
CA ALA A 92 8.80 22.90 -21.41
C ALA A 92 9.46 22.09 -20.28
N GLN A 93 10.35 22.73 -19.52
CA GLN A 93 10.99 22.10 -18.36
C GLN A 93 10.00 21.91 -17.20
N ASP A 94 9.08 22.84 -16.96
CA ASP A 94 7.99 22.67 -15.98
C ASP A 94 7.11 21.45 -16.33
N LYS A 95 6.78 21.27 -17.61
CA LYS A 95 6.00 20.09 -18.06
C LYS A 95 6.76 18.77 -17.87
N ALA A 96 8.09 18.76 -18.04
CA ALA A 96 8.93 17.58 -17.83
C ALA A 96 9.16 17.27 -16.34
N LEU A 97 9.15 18.29 -15.48
CA LEU A 97 9.38 18.18 -14.04
C LEU A 97 8.11 18.03 -13.21
N ARG A 98 6.93 18.19 -13.81
CA ARG A 98 5.66 17.82 -13.18
C ARG A 98 5.55 16.29 -13.17
N PRO A 99 5.74 15.61 -12.01
CA PRO A 99 5.32 14.23 -11.92
C PRO A 99 3.85 14.19 -12.30
N ALA A 100 3.45 13.21 -13.12
CA ALA A 100 2.05 13.01 -13.45
C ALA A 100 1.29 13.02 -12.13
N THR A 101 0.51 14.08 -11.90
CA THR A 101 -0.47 14.06 -10.84
C THR A 101 -1.27 12.81 -11.13
N THR A 102 -1.25 11.86 -10.20
CA THR A 102 -2.16 10.72 -10.15
C THR A 102 -3.56 11.27 -9.89
N SER A 103 -4.03 12.12 -10.81
CA SER A 103 -5.37 12.66 -10.89
C SER A 103 -6.24 11.50 -11.36
N GLY A 104 -6.71 10.75 -10.37
CA GLY A 104 -8.07 10.21 -10.36
C GLY A 104 -8.46 9.44 -11.61
N LYS A 105 -7.85 8.28 -11.78
CA LYS A 105 -8.59 7.11 -12.24
C LYS A 105 -8.30 5.99 -11.24
N SER A 106 -8.96 6.06 -10.09
CA SER A 106 -9.30 4.83 -9.37
C SER A 106 -10.32 4.08 -10.24
N GLY A 107 -9.84 3.50 -11.33
CA GLY A 107 -10.48 2.36 -11.98
C GLY A 107 -10.06 1.07 -11.29
N GLY A 108 -9.58 1.17 -10.05
CA GLY A 108 -9.35 0.01 -9.21
C GLY A 108 -10.70 -0.64 -8.96
N SER A 109 -10.92 -1.76 -9.65
CA SER A 109 -11.70 -2.89 -9.15
C SER A 109 -11.81 -2.77 -7.63
N GLY A 110 -13.00 -2.41 -7.15
CA GLY A 110 -13.20 -2.01 -5.75
C GLY A 110 -12.93 -3.21 -4.87
N LEU A 111 -11.73 -3.32 -4.32
CA LEU A 111 -11.41 -4.38 -3.37
C LEU A 111 -12.23 -4.14 -2.10
N ALA A 112 -13.07 -5.11 -1.75
CA ALA A 112 -13.74 -5.12 -0.45
C ALA A 112 -12.74 -5.66 0.57
N LEU A 113 -12.32 -4.82 1.53
CA LEU A 113 -11.43 -5.22 2.61
C LEU A 113 -12.23 -5.41 3.91
N ASP A 114 -12.20 -6.62 4.44
CA ASP A 114 -12.68 -6.99 5.77
C ASP A 114 -11.53 -7.65 6.55
N VAL A 115 -10.54 -6.84 6.91
CA VAL A 115 -9.32 -7.32 7.56
C VAL A 115 -9.30 -6.85 9.01
N THR A 116 -9.33 -7.80 9.94
CA THR A 116 -9.11 -7.54 11.36
C THR A 116 -7.61 -7.48 11.64
N VAL A 117 -7.17 -6.41 12.30
CA VAL A 117 -5.76 -6.18 12.61
C VAL A 117 -5.56 -6.18 14.11
N ASN A 118 -4.87 -7.19 14.63
CA ASN A 118 -4.57 -7.33 16.06
C ASN A 118 -3.10 -7.00 16.32
N ALA A 119 -2.82 -6.17 17.32
CA ALA A 119 -1.46 -5.86 17.76
C ALA A 119 -1.29 -6.13 19.27
N PRO A 120 -1.33 -7.40 19.71
CA PRO A 120 -1.26 -7.74 21.13
C PRO A 120 0.08 -7.38 21.76
N ASN A 121 1.14 -7.39 20.96
CA ASN A 121 2.50 -7.10 21.38
C ASN A 121 2.86 -5.69 20.93
N GLN A 122 2.65 -4.73 21.84
CA GLN A 122 2.98 -3.30 21.83
C GLN A 122 3.54 -2.71 20.51
N ILE A 123 2.80 -1.77 19.93
CA ILE A 123 3.29 -0.88 18.87
C ILE A 123 4.25 0.12 19.52
N PHE A 124 5.51 0.12 19.09
CA PHE A 124 6.50 1.07 19.56
C PHE A 124 6.61 2.23 18.58
N ILE A 125 6.37 3.44 19.07
CA ILE A 125 6.62 4.67 18.33
C ILE A 125 7.97 5.18 18.80
N GLN A 126 8.90 5.36 17.87
CA GLN A 126 10.23 5.91 18.17
C GLN A 126 10.42 7.20 17.38
N GLY A 127 10.64 8.30 18.08
CA GLY A 127 10.85 9.62 17.48
C GLY A 127 10.36 10.75 18.39
N ARG A 128 11.11 11.86 18.43
CA ARG A 128 10.84 13.07 19.24
C ARG A 128 10.85 12.93 20.77
N GLY A 129 11.55 11.94 21.33
CA GLY A 129 11.81 11.87 22.78
C GLY A 129 10.70 11.21 23.60
N VAL A 130 10.03 10.22 23.01
CA VAL A 130 9.21 9.22 23.72
C VAL A 130 9.79 7.82 23.52
#